data_AF-A0A8J5ZAS4-F1
#
_entry.id   AF-A0A8J5ZAS4-F1
#
_cell.length_a   1.000
_cell.length_b   1.000
_cell.length_c   1.000
_cell.angle_alpha   90.00
_cell.angle_beta   90.00
_cell.angle_gamma   90.00
#
_symmetry.space_group_name_H-M   'P 1'
#
loop_
_entity.id
_entity.type
_entity.pdbx_description
1 polymer ?
#
loop_
_entity_poly.entity_id
_entity_poly.type
_entity_poly.pdbx_seq_one_letter_code
_entity_poly.pdbx_strand_id
1 'polypeptide(L)'
;VPQINCDVKAGKIINPEFVVKCPAGCQDPKYHVYGTNIYASYSSVCGAAVHSGVLSNSGGKILVQKVAGQSGYKGSYSNGVQSLSLPRWRESFVVS
;
A
#
# COMPACT_ATOMS: atom_id res chain seq x y z
N VAL A 1 6.68 11.82 -12.32
CA VAL A 1 6.29 10.83 -11.29
C VAL A 1 7.45 10.68 -10.31
N PRO A 2 7.31 11.13 -9.06
CA PRO A 2 8.36 11.01 -8.06
C PRO A 2 8.60 9.53 -7.69
N GLN A 3 9.86 9.18 -7.46
CA GLN A 3 10.22 7.88 -6.88
C GLN A 3 10.13 7.97 -5.35
N ILE A 4 9.55 6.96 -4.72
CA ILE A 4 9.42 6.85 -3.25
C ILE A 4 10.15 5.63 -2.73
N ASN A 5 10.49 5.60 -1.45
CA ASN A 5 11.07 4.41 -0.81
C ASN A 5 9.97 3.43 -0.37
N CYS A 6 10.32 2.16 -0.17
CA CYS A 6 9.36 1.13 0.27
C CYS A 6 8.76 1.40 1.67
N ASP A 7 9.38 2.23 2.51
CA ASP A 7 8.85 2.60 3.84
C ASP A 7 7.83 3.75 3.81
N VAL A 8 7.63 4.39 2.64
CA VAL A 8 6.68 5.49 2.50
C VAL A 8 5.25 4.97 2.64
N LYS A 9 4.54 5.55 3.62
CA LYS A 9 3.13 5.25 3.92
C LYS A 9 2.20 6.22 3.19
N ALA A 10 1.04 5.73 2.75
CA ALA A 10 0.09 6.57 2.01
C ALA A 10 -0.37 7.79 2.81
N GLY A 11 -0.53 7.66 4.13
CA GLY A 11 -0.94 8.73 5.02
C GLY A 11 0.07 9.87 5.17
N LYS A 12 1.34 9.68 4.74
CA LYS A 12 2.34 10.77 4.72
C LYS A 12 2.19 11.69 3.50
N ILE A 13 1.50 11.25 2.47
CA ILE A 13 1.29 12.02 1.24
C ILE A 13 -0.06 12.74 1.37
N ILE A 14 -0.10 14.06 1.22
CA ILE A 14 -1.33 14.84 1.47
C ILE A 14 -2.36 14.66 0.35
N ASN A 15 -1.90 14.55 -0.90
CA ASN A 15 -2.76 14.49 -2.08
C ASN A 15 -3.74 13.30 -2.00
N PRO A 16 -5.03 13.51 -2.32
CA PRO A 16 -6.04 12.45 -2.34
C PRO A 16 -5.79 11.43 -3.45
N GLU A 17 -5.21 11.87 -4.57
CA GLU A 17 -4.83 11.01 -5.69
C GLU A 17 -3.45 11.40 -6.18
N PHE A 18 -2.58 10.42 -6.43
CA PHE A 18 -1.22 10.68 -6.89
C PHE A 18 -0.59 9.46 -7.58
N VAL A 19 0.35 9.74 -8.50
CA VAL A 19 1.15 8.72 -9.16
C VAL A 19 2.55 8.70 -8.55
N VAL A 20 3.05 7.53 -8.20
CA VAL A 20 4.41 7.32 -7.68
C VAL A 20 5.13 6.21 -8.44
N LYS A 21 6.45 6.20 -8.34
CA LYS A 21 7.31 5.11 -8.82
C LYS A 21 7.92 4.39 -7.62
N CYS A 22 7.68 3.09 -7.53
CA CYS A 22 8.23 2.20 -6.51
C CYS A 22 9.53 1.53 -7.00
N PRO A 23 10.55 1.39 -6.14
CA PRO A 23 11.73 0.59 -6.43
C PRO A 23 11.41 -0.90 -6.37
N ALA A 24 12.36 -1.73 -6.77
CA ALA A 24 12.30 -3.17 -6.57
C ALA A 24 12.48 -3.55 -5.09
N GLY A 25 12.04 -4.74 -4.69
CA GLY A 25 12.36 -5.33 -3.39
C GLY A 25 11.50 -4.87 -2.21
N CYS A 26 10.25 -4.43 -2.43
CA CYS A 26 9.37 -3.96 -1.37
C CYS A 26 8.54 -5.06 -0.66
N GLN A 27 9.00 -6.32 -0.70
CA GLN A 27 8.34 -7.47 -0.03
C GLN A 27 8.81 -7.71 1.41
N ASP A 28 9.83 -6.99 1.88
CA ASP A 28 10.38 -7.17 3.23
C ASP A 28 9.28 -6.92 4.31
N PRO A 29 9.09 -7.85 5.27
CA PRO A 29 8.09 -7.72 6.33
C PRO A 29 8.18 -6.43 7.15
N LYS A 30 9.33 -5.73 7.17
CA LYS A 30 9.44 -4.41 7.84
C LYS A 30 8.56 -3.35 7.19
N TYR A 31 8.16 -3.53 5.93
CA TYR A 31 7.25 -2.64 5.20
C TYR A 31 5.81 -3.07 5.44
N HIS A 32 5.26 -2.71 6.60
CA HIS A 32 3.94 -3.20 6.99
C HIS A 32 2.84 -2.80 5.99
N VAL A 33 1.99 -3.78 5.67
CA VAL A 33 0.77 -3.63 4.87
C VAL A 33 -0.41 -4.05 5.72
N TYR A 34 -1.49 -3.27 5.74
CA TYR A 34 -2.70 -3.55 6.50
C TYR A 34 -3.92 -3.55 5.60
N GLY A 35 -4.60 -4.69 5.53
CA GLY A 35 -5.77 -4.90 4.67
C GLY A 35 -5.50 -5.59 3.34
N THR A 36 -6.58 -5.80 2.60
CA THR A 36 -6.62 -6.52 1.32
C THR A 36 -7.64 -5.81 0.43
N ASN A 37 -7.28 -5.54 -0.83
CA ASN A 37 -8.01 -4.69 -1.79
C ASN A 37 -8.08 -3.21 -1.37
N ILE A 38 -8.54 -2.94 -0.14
CA ILE A 38 -8.54 -1.63 0.50
C ILE A 38 -7.50 -1.66 1.62
N TYR A 39 -6.51 -0.77 1.53
CA TYR A 39 -5.38 -0.73 2.45
C TYR A 39 -5.51 0.46 3.39
N ALA A 40 -5.24 0.27 4.68
CA ALA A 40 -5.20 1.40 5.62
C ALA A 40 -4.05 2.34 5.24
N SER A 41 -4.22 3.66 5.32
CA SER A 41 -3.17 4.62 4.92
C SER A 41 -1.90 4.56 5.78
N TYR A 42 -1.92 3.79 6.86
CA TYR A 42 -0.75 3.40 7.65
C TYR A 42 0.18 2.39 6.96
N SER A 43 -0.25 1.80 5.83
CA SER A 43 0.48 0.79 5.06
C SER A 43 1.54 1.41 4.16
N SER A 44 2.60 0.65 3.88
CA SER A 44 3.53 0.92 2.78
C SER A 44 2.78 0.97 1.45
N VAL A 45 3.01 2.03 0.67
CA VAL A 45 2.41 2.21 -0.67
C VAL A 45 2.90 1.12 -1.62
N CYS A 46 4.21 0.91 -1.68
CA CYS A 46 4.80 -0.06 -2.59
C CYS A 46 4.54 -1.50 -2.15
N GLY A 47 4.57 -1.78 -0.84
CA GLY A 47 4.19 -3.10 -0.31
C GLY A 47 2.74 -3.45 -0.61
N ALA A 48 1.81 -2.49 -0.47
CA ALA A 48 0.40 -2.69 -0.83
C ALA A 48 0.21 -2.91 -2.34
N ALA A 49 0.95 -2.19 -3.18
CA ALA A 49 0.93 -2.39 -4.62
C ALA A 49 1.42 -3.79 -5.02
N VAL A 50 2.52 -4.27 -4.43
CA VAL A 50 2.99 -5.63 -4.66
C VAL A 50 1.98 -6.65 -4.15
N HIS A 51 1.49 -6.48 -2.92
CA HIS A 51 0.46 -7.35 -2.35
C HIS A 51 -0.78 -7.47 -3.25
N SER A 52 -1.24 -6.35 -3.83
CA SER A 52 -2.40 -6.32 -4.74
C SER A 52 -2.18 -7.02 -6.08
N GLY A 53 -0.92 -7.21 -6.50
CA GLY A 53 -0.57 -7.76 -7.81
C GLY A 53 -0.57 -6.73 -8.95
N VAL A 54 -0.95 -5.48 -8.70
CA VAL A 54 -0.81 -4.36 -9.65
C VAL A 54 0.66 -4.13 -10.01
N LEU A 55 1.56 -4.38 -9.06
CA LEU A 55 2.99 -4.22 -9.22
C LEU A 55 3.69 -5.55 -8.93
N SER A 56 4.66 -5.94 -9.74
CA SER A 56 5.57 -7.03 -9.39
C SER A 56 6.70 -6.53 -8.48
N ASN A 57 7.47 -7.43 -7.87
CA ASN A 57 8.59 -7.05 -7.00
C ASN A 57 9.77 -6.37 -7.75
N SER A 58 9.70 -6.21 -9.07
CA SER A 58 10.67 -5.41 -9.84
C SER A 58 10.44 -3.90 -9.72
N GLY A 59 9.35 -3.47 -9.08
CA GLY A 59 8.99 -2.06 -8.99
C GLY A 59 8.31 -1.55 -10.26
N GLY A 60 7.97 -0.26 -10.28
CA GLY A 60 7.22 0.34 -11.38
C GLY A 60 6.38 1.54 -10.96
N LYS A 61 5.55 2.03 -11.88
CA LYS A 61 4.62 3.13 -11.61
C LYS A 61 3.28 2.57 -11.16
N ILE A 62 2.64 3.27 -10.23
CA ILE A 62 1.29 2.96 -9.75
C ILE A 62 0.52 4.26 -9.53
N LEU A 63 -0.80 4.19 -9.67
CA LEU A 63 -1.73 5.21 -9.22
C LEU A 63 -2.22 4.83 -7.82
N VAL A 64 -2.27 5.82 -6.93
CA VAL A 64 -2.80 5.69 -5.58
C VAL A 64 -3.98 6.63 -5.43
N GLN A 65 -5.10 6.09 -4.94
CA GLN A 65 -6.31 6.85 -4.65
C GLN A 65 -6.69 6.65 -3.18
N LYS A 66 -6.70 7.72 -2.42
CA LYS A 66 -7.16 7.72 -1.03
C LYS A 66 -8.68 7.69 -0.99
N VAL A 67 -9.20 6.87 -0.07
CA VAL A 67 -10.63 6.67 0.15
C VAL A 67 -10.93 6.77 1.64
N ALA A 68 -12.22 6.82 1.99
CA ALA A 68 -12.64 6.84 3.38
C ALA A 68 -12.08 5.62 4.14
N GLY A 69 -11.66 5.84 5.39
CA GLY A 69 -11.26 4.74 6.26
C GLY A 69 -12.43 3.83 6.62
N GLN A 70 -12.13 2.56 6.89
CA GLN A 70 -13.12 1.57 7.31
C GLN A 70 -12.85 1.02 8.72
N SER A 71 -13.89 0.41 9.30
CA SER A 71 -13.77 -0.51 10.42
C SER A 71 -13.49 -1.91 9.91
N GLY A 72 -12.41 -2.53 10.39
CA GLY A 72 -12.00 -3.87 10.03
C GLY A 72 -11.26 -3.90 8.69
N TYR A 73 -9.96 -4.16 8.76
CA TYR A 73 -9.15 -4.55 7.62
C TYR A 73 -8.76 -6.00 7.81
N LYS A 74 -9.02 -6.84 6.82
CA LYS A 74 -8.62 -8.25 6.83
C LYS A 74 -7.23 -8.40 6.22
N GLY A 75 -6.29 -8.92 7.00
CA GLY A 75 -4.97 -9.31 6.49
C GLY A 75 -5.04 -10.58 5.64
N SER A 76 -4.12 -10.72 4.70
CA SER A 76 -3.97 -11.89 3.84
C SER A 76 -2.51 -12.05 3.39
N TYR A 77 -2.19 -13.17 2.75
CA TYR A 77 -0.91 -13.36 2.09
C TYR A 77 -1.13 -13.39 0.58
N SER A 78 -0.47 -12.49 -0.15
CA SER A 78 -0.60 -12.39 -1.60
C SER A 78 0.67 -11.83 -2.22
N ASN A 79 1.06 -12.34 -3.39
CA ASN A 79 2.21 -11.86 -4.17
C ASN A 79 3.50 -11.70 -3.34
N GLY A 80 3.76 -12.64 -2.43
CA GLY A 80 4.95 -12.63 -1.57
C GLY A 80 4.93 -11.62 -0.42
N VAL A 81 3.81 -10.91 -0.20
CA VAL A 81 3.64 -9.94 0.88
C VAL A 81 2.60 -10.45 1.87
N GLN A 82 2.91 -10.39 3.15
CA GLN A 82 1.95 -10.60 4.23
C GLN A 82 1.32 -9.25 4.62
N SER A 83 0.01 -9.11 4.46
CA SER A 83 -0.74 -8.02 5.07
C SER A 83 -1.34 -8.44 6.41
N LEU A 84 -1.50 -7.47 7.30
CA LEU A 84 -2.01 -7.64 8.66
C LEU A 84 -3.43 -7.12 8.78
N SER A 85 -4.18 -7.70 9.73
CA SER A 85 -5.49 -7.18 10.09
C SER A 85 -5.36 -5.93 10.95
N LEU A 86 -6.33 -5.01 10.82
CA LEU A 86 -6.38 -3.77 11.61
C LEU A 86 -7.84 -3.47 12.02
N PRO A 87 -8.16 -3.24 13.31
CA PRO A 87 -9.55 -3.08 13.73
C PRO A 87 -10.25 -1.83 13.18
N ARG A 88 -9.54 -0.70 13.07
CA ARG A 88 -10.09 0.56 12.55
C ARG A 88 -8.97 1.49 12.14
N TRP A 89 -9.17 2.25 11.08
CA TRP A 89 -8.27 3.34 10.68
C TRP A 89 -9.04 4.46 9.98
N ARG A 90 -8.52 5.69 10.04
CA ARG A 90 -9.26 6.90 9.62
C ARG A 90 -9.27 7.16 8.12
N GLU A 91 -8.30 6.62 7.39
CA GLU A 91 -8.12 6.86 5.95
C GLU A 91 -7.63 5.59 5.26
N SER A 92 -8.11 5.31 4.05
CA SER A 92 -7.69 4.15 3.27
C SER A 92 -7.11 4.59 1.94
N PHE A 93 -6.58 3.63 1.18
CA PHE A 93 -6.26 3.82 -0.21
C PHE A 93 -6.44 2.52 -1.01
N VAL A 94 -6.62 2.71 -2.31
CA VAL A 94 -6.57 1.66 -3.33
C VAL A 94 -5.45 1.99 -4.32
N VAL A 95 -5.03 0.97 -5.08
CA VAL A 95 -3.92 1.06 -6.03
C VAL A 95 -4.35 0.46 -7.37
N SER A 96 -3.83 1.02 -8.46
CA SER A 96 -4.07 0.58 -9.84
C SER A 96 -2.89 0.89 -10.76
#